data_AF-X7F3Z2-F1
#
_entry.id   AF-X7F3Z2-F1
#
_cell.length_a   1.000
_cell.length_b   1.000
_cell.length_c   1.000
_cell.angle_alpha   90.00
_cell.angle_beta   90.00
_cell.angle_gamma   90.00
#
_symmetry.space_group_name_H-M   'P 1'
#
loop_
_entity.id
_entity.type
_entity.pdbx_description
1 polymer ?
#
loop_
_entity_poly.entity_id
_entity_poly.type
_entity_poly.pdbx_seq_one_letter_code
_entity_poly.pdbx_strand_id
1 'polypeptide(L)'
;MEHLEENGFAPTGQDMFAGLLVRFKLDNGVPPRMVSCHTALVDGYVIEGHVPASDIRRLLAERPDAVGLAVPEMPLGSPGMDQGRWREAYDVFLIRNEGSTEVFASYKGN
;
A
#
# COMPACT_ATOMS: atom_id res chain seq x y z
N MET A 1 -7.17 -8.72 -2.29
CA MET A 1 -7.22 -9.29 -3.66
C MET A 1 -8.54 -8.92 -4.32
N GLU A 2 -9.68 -9.35 -3.79
CA GLU A 2 -11.04 -9.03 -4.31
C GLU A 2 -11.26 -7.54 -4.60
N HIS A 3 -10.94 -6.64 -3.64
CA HIS A 3 -11.03 -5.18 -3.85
C HIS A 3 -10.27 -4.68 -5.09
N LEU A 4 -9.12 -5.28 -5.41
CA LEU A 4 -8.34 -4.90 -6.59
C LEU A 4 -8.97 -5.46 -7.87
N GLU A 5 -9.47 -6.70 -7.83
CA GLU A 5 -10.15 -7.36 -8.95
C GLU A 5 -11.43 -6.61 -9.35
N GLU A 6 -12.27 -6.24 -8.37
CA GLU A 6 -13.46 -5.40 -8.59
C GLU A 6 -13.11 -4.03 -9.16
N ASN A 7 -11.91 -3.56 -8.89
CA ASN A 7 -11.35 -2.33 -9.44
C ASN A 7 -10.55 -2.55 -10.73
N GLY A 8 -10.74 -3.68 -11.42
CA GLY A 8 -10.20 -3.93 -12.76
C GLY A 8 -8.69 -4.18 -12.78
N PHE A 9 -8.07 -4.45 -11.63
CA PHE A 9 -6.71 -4.99 -11.57
C PHE A 9 -6.76 -6.51 -11.70
N ALA A 10 -5.64 -7.13 -12.11
CA ALA A 10 -5.47 -8.58 -12.15
C ALA A 10 -4.35 -8.99 -11.18
N PRO A 11 -4.58 -8.93 -9.85
CA PRO A 11 -3.54 -9.20 -8.88
C PRO A 11 -3.17 -10.69 -8.85
N THR A 12 -1.88 -10.99 -8.80
CA THR A 12 -1.37 -12.34 -8.53
C THR A 12 -0.67 -12.36 -7.18
N GLY A 13 -0.97 -13.36 -6.35
CA GLY A 13 -0.40 -13.49 -5.02
C GLY A 13 0.48 -14.73 -4.87
N GLN A 14 1.51 -14.63 -4.04
CA GLN A 14 2.31 -15.76 -3.59
C GLN A 14 2.64 -15.60 -2.11
N ASP A 15 2.44 -16.66 -1.34
CA ASP A 15 2.87 -16.69 0.06
C ASP A 15 4.40 -16.80 0.17
N MET A 16 4.97 -15.99 1.05
CA MET A 16 6.41 -15.96 1.31
C MET A 16 6.69 -16.18 2.80
N PHE A 17 7.79 -16.86 3.10
CA PHE A 17 8.28 -16.93 4.47
C PHE A 17 8.59 -15.53 5.00
N ALA A 18 8.23 -15.27 6.27
CA ALA A 18 8.31 -13.93 6.87
C ALA A 18 9.67 -13.23 6.68
N GLY A 19 10.78 -13.96 6.88
CA GLY A 19 12.12 -13.41 6.69
C GLY A 19 12.42 -13.00 5.24
N LEU A 20 11.93 -13.76 4.25
CA LEU A 20 12.07 -13.44 2.83
C LEU A 20 11.18 -12.26 2.46
N LEU A 21 9.97 -12.18 3.01
CA LEU A 21 9.07 -11.04 2.79
C LEU A 21 9.66 -9.73 3.33
N VAL A 22 10.22 -9.76 4.54
CA VAL A 22 10.92 -8.58 5.11
C VAL A 22 12.09 -8.16 4.22
N ARG A 23 12.88 -9.11 3.74
CA ARG A 23 13.99 -8.80 2.83
C ARG A 23 13.49 -8.19 1.52
N PHE A 24 12.44 -8.76 0.95
CA PHE A 24 11.81 -8.26 -0.29
C PHE A 24 11.32 -6.81 -0.12
N LYS A 25 10.65 -6.48 0.99
CA LYS A 25 10.23 -5.10 1.31
C LYS A 25 11.40 -4.12 1.29
N LEU A 26 12.48 -4.46 2.00
CA LEU A 26 13.67 -3.61 2.11
C LEU A 26 14.39 -3.45 0.77
N ASP A 27 14.55 -4.54 0.02
CA ASP A 27 15.21 -4.52 -1.30
C ASP A 27 14.41 -3.70 -2.34
N ASN A 28 13.10 -3.54 -2.15
CA ASN A 28 12.24 -2.68 -2.97
C ASN A 28 12.08 -1.26 -2.40
N GLY A 29 12.88 -0.85 -1.42
CA GLY A 29 12.90 0.53 -0.94
C GLY A 29 11.78 0.89 0.06
N VAL A 30 11.07 -0.10 0.62
CA VAL A 30 10.11 0.16 1.70
C VAL A 30 10.87 0.46 3.00
N PRO A 31 10.75 1.66 3.58
CA PRO A 31 11.42 1.97 4.83
C PRO A 31 10.76 1.21 6.00
N PRO A 32 11.50 0.84 7.05
CA PRO A 32 10.96 0.05 8.18
C PRO A 32 9.69 0.63 8.83
N ARG A 33 9.57 1.97 8.85
CA ARG A 33 8.40 2.68 9.41
C ARG A 33 7.13 2.58 8.55
N MET A 34 7.24 2.11 7.31
CA MET A 34 6.11 1.98 6.38
C MET A 34 5.66 0.53 6.18
N VAL A 35 6.25 -0.42 6.91
CA VAL A 35 5.96 -1.84 6.75
C VAL A 35 4.52 -2.17 7.16
N SER A 36 3.88 -3.01 6.35
CA SER A 36 2.58 -3.61 6.57
C SER A 36 2.64 -5.13 6.32
N CYS A 37 1.50 -5.80 6.30
CA CYS A 37 1.37 -7.26 6.20
C CYS A 37 1.74 -7.81 4.82
N HIS A 38 1.57 -7.05 3.74
CA HIS A 38 1.86 -7.48 2.37
C HIS A 38 2.45 -6.37 1.51
N THR A 39 3.06 -6.75 0.39
CA THR A 39 3.67 -5.85 -0.60
C THR A 39 3.32 -6.35 -1.99
N ALA A 40 3.01 -5.44 -2.89
CA ALA A 40 2.84 -5.72 -4.31
C ALA A 40 3.72 -4.81 -5.16
N LEU A 41 3.96 -5.23 -6.40
CA LEU A 41 4.60 -4.42 -7.43
C LEU A 41 3.63 -4.21 -8.59
N VAL A 42 3.54 -2.97 -9.08
CA VAL A 42 2.70 -2.61 -10.23
C VAL A 42 3.39 -1.51 -11.05
N ASP A 43 3.66 -1.78 -12.32
CA ASP A 43 4.31 -0.85 -13.27
C ASP A 43 5.57 -0.14 -12.72
N GLY A 44 6.35 -0.84 -11.91
CA GLY A 44 7.58 -0.33 -11.29
C GLY A 44 7.40 0.35 -9.93
N TYR A 45 6.17 0.47 -9.43
CA TYR A 45 5.86 0.99 -8.12
C TYR A 45 5.60 -0.10 -7.09
N VAL A 46 5.98 0.17 -5.85
CA VAL A 46 5.65 -0.62 -4.67
C VAL A 46 4.30 -0.20 -4.12
N ILE A 47 3.46 -1.17 -3.77
CA ILE A 47 2.20 -0.97 -3.05
C ILE A 47 2.29 -1.75 -1.74
N GLU A 48 2.49 -1.04 -0.64
CA GLU A 48 2.72 -1.60 0.69
C GLU A 48 1.45 -1.50 1.54
N GLY A 49 0.93 -2.65 1.98
CA GLY A 49 -0.26 -2.73 2.81
C GLY A 49 -1.57 -2.41 2.07
N HIS A 50 -2.57 -2.02 2.85
CA HIS A 50 -3.96 -1.85 2.41
C HIS A 50 -4.20 -0.51 1.69
N VAL A 51 -3.48 -0.28 0.58
CA VAL A 51 -3.64 0.93 -0.25
C VAL A 51 -4.95 0.86 -1.05
N PRO A 52 -5.80 1.90 -1.03
CA PRO A 52 -7.01 1.98 -1.85
C PRO A 52 -6.71 1.95 -3.35
N ALA A 53 -7.47 1.13 -4.09
CA ALA A 53 -7.39 1.02 -5.54
C ALA A 53 -7.47 2.38 -6.28
N SER A 54 -8.22 3.35 -5.74
CA SER A 54 -8.28 4.72 -6.27
C SER A 54 -6.93 5.43 -6.24
N ASP A 55 -6.18 5.27 -5.14
CA ASP A 55 -4.85 5.88 -4.99
C ASP A 55 -3.81 5.17 -5.84
N ILE A 56 -3.92 3.83 -6.00
CA ILE A 56 -3.08 3.08 -6.94
C ILE A 56 -3.31 3.59 -8.37
N ARG A 57 -4.56 3.78 -8.80
CA ARG A 57 -4.85 4.35 -10.12
C ARG A 57 -4.28 5.75 -10.28
N ARG A 58 -4.40 6.58 -9.24
CA ARG A 58 -3.86 7.94 -9.26
C ARG A 58 -2.33 7.92 -9.39
N LEU A 59 -1.64 7.07 -8.65
CA LEU A 59 -0.20 6.84 -8.79
C LEU A 59 0.19 6.45 -10.21
N LEU A 60 -0.52 5.49 -10.81
CA LEU A 60 -0.25 5.01 -12.17
C LEU A 60 -0.57 6.05 -13.25
N ALA A 61 -1.50 6.96 -13.00
CA ALA A 61 -1.83 8.06 -13.91
C ALA A 61 -0.83 9.22 -13.81
N GLU A 62 -0.47 9.63 -12.59
CA GLU A 62 0.44 10.76 -12.34
C GLU A 62 1.91 10.38 -12.56
N ARG A 63 2.26 9.10 -12.33
CA ARG A 63 3.61 8.54 -12.40
C ARG A 63 4.68 9.42 -11.74
N PRO A 64 4.52 9.78 -10.46
CA PRO A 64 5.53 10.57 -9.76
C PRO A 64 6.85 9.80 -9.64
N ASP A 65 7.95 10.55 -9.51
CA ASP A 65 9.26 9.96 -9.21
C ASP A 65 9.31 9.51 -7.74
N ALA A 66 9.01 8.23 -7.52
CA ALA A 66 8.80 7.65 -6.21
C ALA A 66 8.97 6.12 -6.25
N VAL A 67 9.21 5.53 -5.08
CA VAL A 67 9.21 4.08 -4.88
C VAL A 67 7.79 3.54 -4.99
N GLY A 68 6.79 4.24 -4.42
CA GLY A 68 5.40 3.80 -4.45
C GLY A 68 4.55 4.32 -3.29
N LEU A 69 3.48 3.60 -2.97
CA LEU A 69 2.52 3.95 -1.92
C LEU A 69 2.57 2.97 -0.76
N ALA A 70 2.31 3.47 0.45
CA ALA A 70 2.20 2.65 1.65
C ALA A 70 1.06 3.08 2.57
N VAL A 71 0.38 2.08 3.14
CA VAL A 71 -0.43 2.22 4.35
C VAL A 71 0.25 1.37 5.43
N PRO A 72 0.96 1.98 6.39
CA PRO A 72 1.62 1.24 7.47
C PRO A 72 0.59 0.55 8.36
N GLU A 73 1.05 -0.48 9.08
CA GLU A 73 0.21 -1.26 10.01
C GLU A 73 -0.97 -1.90 9.28
N MET A 74 -2.17 -1.88 9.88
CA MET A 74 -3.41 -2.46 9.34
C MET A 74 -4.64 -1.71 9.89
N PRO A 75 -4.86 -0.43 9.51
CA PRO A 75 -5.94 0.37 10.06
C PRO A 75 -7.31 -0.19 9.67
N LEU A 76 -8.24 -0.22 10.61
CA LEU A 76 -9.61 -0.68 10.39
C LEU A 76 -10.32 0.23 9.39
N GLY A 77 -11.03 -0.37 8.44
CA GLY A 77 -11.71 0.36 7.37
C GLY A 77 -10.83 0.70 6.16
N SER A 78 -9.56 0.26 6.14
CA SER A 78 -8.79 0.15 4.91
C SER A 78 -9.30 -1.03 4.05
N PRO A 79 -9.07 -1.05 2.72
CA PRO A 79 -9.58 -2.11 1.84
C PRO A 79 -9.20 -3.51 2.32
N GLY A 80 -10.20 -4.37 2.59
CA GLY A 80 -9.98 -5.71 3.14
C GLY A 80 -9.87 -5.78 4.68
N MET A 81 -10.00 -4.64 5.37
CA MET A 81 -10.08 -4.51 6.84
C MET A 81 -11.42 -3.90 7.28
N ASP A 82 -12.46 -3.98 6.44
CA ASP A 82 -13.80 -3.44 6.74
C ASP A 82 -14.46 -4.19 7.90
N GLN A 83 -14.65 -3.51 9.03
CA GLN A 83 -15.38 -4.04 10.19
C GLN A 83 -16.66 -3.23 10.45
N GLY A 84 -17.65 -3.42 9.58
CA GLY A 84 -18.97 -2.85 9.72
C GLY A 84 -18.96 -1.32 9.64
N ARG A 85 -19.28 -0.64 10.74
CA ARG A 85 -19.36 0.83 10.78
C ARG A 85 -18.09 1.51 11.29
N TRP A 86 -17.12 0.79 11.83
CA TRP A 86 -15.95 1.39 12.47
C TRP A 86 -14.80 1.56 11.46
N ARG A 87 -14.24 2.75 11.41
CA ARG A 87 -13.07 3.08 10.58
C ARG A 87 -12.10 3.90 11.39
N GLU A 88 -10.84 3.53 11.34
CA GLU A 88 -9.75 4.34 11.87
C GLU A 88 -9.38 5.40 10.84
N ALA A 89 -8.92 6.55 11.32
CA ALA A 89 -8.29 7.51 10.42
C ALA A 89 -6.94 6.96 10.00
N TYR A 90 -6.64 7.03 8.71
CA TYR A 90 -5.35 6.60 8.18
C TYR A 90 -4.91 7.46 7.01
N ASP A 91 -3.61 7.51 6.80
CA ASP A 91 -3.00 8.17 5.66
C ASP A 91 -2.38 7.15 4.73
N VAL A 92 -2.45 7.45 3.44
CA VAL A 92 -1.66 6.78 2.40
C VAL A 92 -0.44 7.64 2.16
N PHE A 93 0.74 7.05 2.29
CA PHE A 93 2.02 7.74 2.12
C PHE A 93 2.63 7.44 0.76
N LEU A 94 3.14 8.48 0.08
CA LEU A 94 4.07 8.32 -1.03
C LEU A 94 5.48 8.14 -0.46
N ILE A 95 6.15 7.05 -0.85
CA ILE A 95 7.56 6.79 -0.50
C ILE A 95 8.42 7.34 -1.63
N ARG A 96 9.26 8.33 -1.33
CA ARG A 96 10.22 8.88 -2.30
C ARG A 96 11.46 7.99 -2.40
N ASN A 97 12.22 8.15 -3.49
CA ASN A 97 13.41 7.33 -3.78
C ASN A 97 14.49 7.44 -2.70
N GLU A 98 14.59 8.58 -2.01
CA GLU A 98 15.50 8.77 -0.87
C GLU A 98 14.99 8.18 0.46
N GLY A 99 13.83 7.51 0.44
CA GLY A 99 13.23 6.87 1.62
C GLY A 99 12.47 7.83 2.53
N SER A 100 12.31 9.11 2.14
CA SER A 100 11.39 10.05 2.78
C SER A 100 9.94 9.72 2.41
N THR A 101 8.99 10.22 3.21
CA THR A 101 7.55 9.93 3.01
C THR A 101 6.73 11.20 3.11
N GLU A 102 5.73 11.33 2.25
CA GLU A 102 4.74 12.40 2.30
C GLU A 102 3.32 11.86 2.24
N VAL A 103 2.35 12.60 2.76
CA VAL A 103 0.94 12.20 2.71
C VAL A 103 0.44 12.36 1.28
N PHE A 104 -0.02 11.27 0.68
CA PHE A 104 -0.59 11.21 -0.66
C PHE A 104 -2.13 11.33 -0.62
N ALA A 105 -2.76 10.74 0.39
CA ALA A 105 -4.18 10.84 0.66
C ALA A 105 -4.45 10.62 2.16
N SER A 106 -5.54 11.21 2.66
CA SER A 106 -5.98 11.06 4.06
C SER A 106 -7.42 10.58 4.12
N TYR A 107 -7.66 9.56 4.92
CA TYR A 107 -8.97 8.95 5.13
C TYR A 107 -9.41 9.20 6.58
N LYS A 108 -10.62 9.72 6.74
CA LYS A 108 -11.18 10.01 8.07
C LYS A 108 -11.81 8.76 8.67
N GLY A 109 -11.54 8.55 9.96
CA GLY A 109 -12.25 7.56 10.77
C GLY A 109 -13.63 8.05 11.20
N ASN A 110 -14.36 7.19 11.92
CA ASN A 110 -15.71 7.48 12.45
C ASN A 110 -16.03 6.76 13.77
#